data_AF-A0A2V9Y719-F1
#
_entry.id   AF-A0A2V9Y719-F1
#
_cell.length_a   1.000
_cell.length_b   1.000
_cell.length_c   1.000
_cell.angle_alpha   90.00
_cell.angle_beta   90.00
_cell.angle_gamma   90.00
#
_symmetry.space_group_name_H-M   'P 1'
#
loop_
_entity.id
_entity.type
_entity.pdbx_description
1 polymer ?
#
loop_
_entity_poly.entity_id
_entity_poly.type
_entity_poly.pdbx_seq_one_letter_code
_entity_poly.pdbx_strand_id
1 'polypeptide(L)' 'MNEITREAAWNLLTEFTQSESLRKHALAVEACMRACSRKYGDGSPEAENLWGIVGLIHDFDYERWPSL' A
#
# COMPACT_ATOMS: atom_id res chain seq x y z
N MET A 1 18.41 -6.71 8.74
CA MET A 1 17.63 -5.91 7.78
C MET A 1 16.31 -5.61 8.46
N ASN A 2 15.88 -4.35 8.51
CA ASN A 2 14.55 -4.01 9.06
C ASN A 2 13.50 -4.71 8.20
N GLU A 3 12.64 -5.49 8.86
CA GLU A 3 11.51 -6.14 8.22
C GLU A 3 10.51 -5.09 7.71
N ILE A 4 10.05 -5.24 6.47
CA ILE A 4 9.05 -4.34 5.89
C ILE A 4 7.67 -4.83 6.35
N THR A 5 7.04 -4.08 7.25
CA THR A 5 5.74 -4.46 7.82
C THR A 5 4.61 -3.60 7.27
N ARG A 6 3.41 -4.19 7.17
CA ARG A 6 2.17 -3.47 6.81
C ARG A 6 1.86 -2.34 7.79
N GLU A 7 2.17 -2.53 9.07
CA GLU A 7 1.98 -1.51 10.10
C GLU A 7 2.87 -0.29 9.87
N ALA A 8 4.16 -0.49 9.59
CA ALA A 8 5.06 0.60 9.25
C ALA A 8 4.59 1.37 8.00
N ALA A 9 4.11 0.65 6.99
CA ALA A 9 3.54 1.24 5.78
C ALA A 9 2.26 2.05 6.07
N TRP A 10 1.37 1.55 6.94
CA TRP A 10 0.17 2.27 7.37
C TRP A 10 0.50 3.54 8.15
N ASN A 11 1.50 3.49 9.03
CA ASN A 11 1.93 4.65 9.79
C ASN A 11 2.51 5.73 8.87
N LEU A 12 3.32 5.35 7.87
CA LEU A 12 3.83 6.27 6.86
C LEU A 12 2.72 6.91 6.03
N LEU A 13 1.77 6.09 5.53
CA LEU A 13 0.63 6.58 4.77
C LEU A 13 -0.19 7.58 5.60
N THR A 14 -0.51 7.25 6.85
CA THR A 14 -1.35 8.11 7.69
C THR A 14 -0.61 9.35 8.20
N GLU A 15 0.72 9.35 8.22
CA GLU A 15 1.52 10.56 8.42
C GLU A 15 1.38 11.53 7.23
N PHE A 16 1.52 11.04 6.00
CA PHE A 16 1.55 11.88 4.79
C PHE A 16 0.18 12.24 4.24
N THR A 17 -0.79 11.33 4.37
CA THR A 17 -2.15 11.46 3.84
C THR A 17 -3.14 11.56 5.00
N GLN A 18 -3.79 12.71 5.17
CA GLN A 18 -4.81 12.95 6.21
C GLN A 18 -6.24 12.74 5.69
N SER A 19 -6.44 12.88 4.37
CA SER A 19 -7.73 12.72 3.73
C SER A 19 -8.26 11.28 3.88
N GLU A 20 -9.48 11.16 4.40
CA GLU A 20 -10.15 9.86 4.54
C GLU A 20 -10.41 9.21 3.18
N SER A 21 -10.73 9.99 2.14
CA SER A 21 -10.97 9.45 0.80
C SER A 21 -9.70 8.88 0.19
N LEU A 22 -8.55 9.52 0.41
CA LEU A 22 -7.26 9.04 -0.09
C LEU A 22 -6.78 7.81 0.70
N ARG A 23 -6.99 7.75 2.02
CA ARG A 23 -6.73 6.54 2.81
C ARG A 23 -7.58 5.35 2.35
N LYS A 24 -8.87 5.58 2.06
CA LYS A 24 -9.76 4.56 1.49
C LYS A 24 -9.31 4.12 0.09
N HIS A 25 -8.80 5.04 -0.72
CA HIS A 25 -8.22 4.72 -2.02
C HIS A 25 -7.01 3.78 -1.87
N ALA A 26 -6.04 4.13 -1.03
CA ALA A 26 -4.87 3.29 -0.76
C ALA A 26 -5.23 1.88 -0.25
N LEU A 27 -6.23 1.76 0.64
CA LEU A 27 -6.74 0.47 1.11
C LEU A 27 -7.39 -0.35 -0.01
N ALA A 28 -8.12 0.29 -0.92
CA ALA A 28 -8.69 -0.39 -2.09
C ALA A 28 -7.58 -0.88 -3.04
N VAL A 29 -6.53 -0.09 -3.25
CA VAL A 29 -5.36 -0.48 -4.05
C VAL A 29 -4.60 -1.63 -3.39
N GLU A 30 -4.38 -1.61 -2.08
CA GLU A 30 -3.85 -2.77 -1.33
C GLU A 30 -4.64 -4.04 -1.62
N ALA A 31 -5.97 -4.00 -1.51
CA ALA A 31 -6.83 -5.15 -1.75
C ALA A 31 -6.73 -5.66 -3.19
N CYS A 32 -6.71 -4.75 -4.17
CA CYS A 32 -6.50 -5.06 -5.58
C CYS A 32 -5.14 -5.73 -5.82
N MET A 33 -4.07 -5.20 -5.24
CA MET A 33 -2.71 -5.74 -5.42
C MET A 33 -2.55 -7.13 -4.79
N ARG A 34 -3.18 -7.39 -3.64
CA ARG A 34 -3.25 -8.74 -3.06
C ARG A 34 -3.96 -9.72 -3.99
N ALA A 35 -5.09 -9.31 -4.58
CA ALA A 35 -5.81 -10.14 -5.54
C ALA A 35 -5.01 -10.38 -6.83
N CYS A 36 -4.30 -9.37 -7.34
CA CYS A 36 -3.41 -9.49 -8.47
C CYS A 36 -2.24 -10.44 -8.18
N SER A 37 -1.64 -10.39 -6.99
CA SER A 37 -0.58 -11.32 -6.57
C SER A 37 -1.05 -12.78 -6.65
N ARG A 38 -2.26 -13.08 -6.13
CA ARG A 38 -2.84 -14.43 -6.22
C ARG A 38 -3.15 -14.88 -7.65
N LYS A 39 -3.57 -13.95 -8.50
CA LYS A 39 -4.04 -14.28 -9.86
C LYS A 39 -2.90 -14.36 -10.88
N TYR A 40 -1.89 -13.52 -10.75
CA TYR A 40 -0.84 -13.31 -11.74
C TYR A 40 0.58 -13.57 -11.22
N GLY A 41 0.77 -13.60 -9.89
CA GLY A 41 2.05 -13.94 -9.25
C GLY A 41 2.15 -15.42 -8.90
N ASP A 42 3.10 -15.75 -8.02
CA ASP A 42 3.28 -17.11 -7.49
C ASP A 42 2.26 -17.50 -6.42
N GLY A 43 1.43 -16.54 -5.96
CA GLY A 43 0.41 -16.74 -4.94
C GLY A 43 0.94 -17.03 -3.54
N SER A 44 2.25 -16.86 -3.30
CA SER A 44 2.84 -17.05 -1.97
C SER A 44 2.32 -15.99 -0.97
N PRO A 45 2.15 -16.34 0.32
CA PRO A 45 1.80 -15.38 1.36
C PRO A 45 2.79 -14.20 1.44
N GLU A 46 4.06 -14.46 1.17
CA GLU A 46 5.14 -13.47 1.15
C GLU A 46 4.95 -12.48 -0.01
N ALA A 47 4.68 -12.98 -1.22
CA ALA A 47 4.40 -12.12 -2.37
C ALA A 47 3.10 -11.33 -2.17
N GLU A 48 2.05 -11.96 -1.64
CA GLU A 48 0.80 -11.26 -1.33
C GLU A 48 1.01 -10.13 -0.31
N ASN A 49 1.78 -10.37 0.76
CA ASN A 49 2.08 -9.34 1.75
C ASN A 49 2.91 -8.20 1.14
N LEU A 50 3.93 -8.53 0.34
CA LEU A 50 4.76 -7.55 -0.35
C LEU A 50 3.91 -6.67 -1.28
N TRP A 51 3.10 -7.27 -2.14
CA TRP A 51 2.25 -6.53 -3.08
C TRP A 51 1.15 -5.74 -2.37
N GLY A 52 0.63 -6.24 -1.25
CA GLY A 52 -0.28 -5.49 -0.39
C GLY A 52 0.37 -4.21 0.16
N ILE A 53 1.60 -4.31 0.66
CA ILE A 53 2.37 -3.16 1.14
C ILE A 53 2.65 -2.17 0.00
N VAL A 54 3.13 -2.65 -1.15
CA VAL A 54 3.38 -1.81 -2.34
C VAL A 54 2.12 -1.04 -2.74
N GLY A 55 0.97 -1.70 -2.80
CA GLY A 55 -0.29 -1.04 -3.12
C GLY A 55 -0.72 0.00 -2.07
N LEU A 56 -0.48 -0.28 -0.79
CA LEU A 56 -0.87 0.61 0.31
C LEU A 56 -0.13 1.95 0.28
N ILE A 57 1.15 1.96 -0.14
CA ILE A 57 1.99 3.17 -0.15
C ILE A 57 2.36 3.64 -1.56
N HIS A 58 1.62 3.23 -2.59
CA HIS A 58 2.00 3.50 -3.99
C HIS A 58 2.07 5.01 -4.33
N ASP A 59 1.29 5.84 -3.63
CA ASP A 59 1.13 7.28 -3.83
C ASP A 59 1.06 8.02 -2.47
N PHE A 60 1.70 7.50 -1.42
CA PHE A 60 1.50 7.95 -0.03
C PHE A 60 1.75 9.45 0.21
N ASP A 61 2.50 10.09 -0.68
CA ASP A 61 2.93 11.48 -0.63
C ASP A 61 2.09 12.42 -1.54
N TYR A 62 1.18 11.87 -2.34
CA TYR A 62 0.34 12.59 -3.29
C TYR A 62 -0.43 13.77 -2.68
N GLU A 63 -0.99 13.61 -1.48
CA GLU A 63 -1.75 14.69 -0.82
C GLU A 63 -0.87 15.92 -0.54
N ARG A 64 0.40 15.71 -0.16
CA ARG A 64 1.35 16.81 0.11
C ARG A 64 1.93 17.40 -1.17
N TRP A 65 2.10 16.58 -2.20
CA TRP A 65 2.79 16.95 -3.45
C TRP A 65 2.10 16.40 -4.70
N PRO A 66 0.91 16.90 -5.06
CA PRO A 66 0.11 16.35 -6.16
C PRO A 66 0.67 16.65 -7.57
N SER A 67 1.73 17.44 -7.68
CA SER A 67 2.28 17.95 -8.94
C SER A 67 3.78 17.72 -9.12
N LEU A 68 4.41 16.93 -8.24
CA LEU A 68 5.83 16.58 -8.30
C LEU A 68 6.06 15.30 -9.09
#